data_AF-A0A920JHP8-F1
#
_entry.id   AF-A0A920JHP8-F1
#
_cell.length_a   1.000
_cell.length_b   1.000
_cell.length_c   1.000
_cell.angle_alpha   90.00
_cell.angle_beta   90.00
_cell.angle_gamma   90.00
#
_symmetry.space_group_name_H-M   'P 1'
#
loop_
_entity.id
_entity.type
_entity.pdbx_description
1 polymer ?
#
loop_
_entity_poly.entity_id
_entity_poly.type
_entity_poly.pdbx_seq_one_letter_code
_entity_poly.pdbx_strand_id
1 'polypeptide(L)'
;MKSLKVIALFIISLLNAELTHYERGVLLYEQRASKAEGLNANTEIIDQAINEFLKGYKTSGSELSSGIYLLRCYYYKGKFVAEDDQKKKDFFNQGKALGEKLIELYPEAAGAYYWYLVNLGSWAEVYGILSAAKEGVANTMRKVFN
;
A
#
# COMPACT_ATOMS: atom_id res chain seq x y z
N MET A 1 -8.12 -46.10 17.29
CA MET A 1 -6.72 -45.68 17.02
C MET A 1 -6.49 -45.05 15.64
N LYS A 2 -7.09 -45.53 14.54
CA LYS A 2 -6.93 -44.89 13.22
C LYS A 2 -7.55 -43.47 13.15
N SER A 3 -8.74 -43.29 13.72
CA SER A 3 -9.43 -41.99 13.83
C SER A 3 -8.65 -40.96 14.65
N LEU A 4 -8.05 -41.36 15.77
CA LEU A 4 -7.25 -40.47 16.62
C LEU A 4 -5.96 -39.98 15.92
N LYS A 5 -5.32 -40.84 15.11
CA LYS A 5 -4.16 -40.47 14.29
C LYS A 5 -4.51 -39.51 13.15
N VAL A 6 -5.70 -39.67 12.54
CA VAL A 6 -6.20 -38.76 11.50
C VAL A 6 -6.53 -37.38 12.07
N ILE A 7 -7.15 -37.34 13.25
CA ILE A 7 -7.43 -36.08 13.97
C ILE A 7 -6.12 -35.38 14.37
N ALA A 8 -5.13 -36.13 14.87
CA ALA A 8 -3.82 -35.57 15.20
C ALA A 8 -3.08 -35.01 13.97
N LEU A 9 -3.12 -35.70 12.81
CA LEU A 9 -2.54 -35.19 11.57
C LEU A 9 -3.20 -33.88 11.11
N PHE A 10 -4.53 -33.78 11.25
CA PHE A 10 -5.29 -32.58 10.86
C PHE A 10 -4.98 -31.37 11.76
N ILE A 11 -4.79 -31.59 13.06
CA ILE A 11 -4.41 -30.53 14.00
C ILE A 11 -2.98 -30.03 13.73
N ILE A 12 -2.04 -30.92 13.37
CA ILE A 12 -0.66 -30.55 13.04
C ILE A 12 -0.59 -29.73 11.73
N SER A 13 -1.46 -30.01 10.74
CA SER A 13 -1.53 -29.18 9.52
C SER A 13 -2.05 -27.77 9.74
N LEU A 14 -2.91 -27.54 10.75
CA LEU A 14 -3.44 -26.21 11.06
C LEU A 14 -2.43 -25.31 11.79
N LEU A 15 -1.44 -25.89 12.47
CA LEU A 15 -0.42 -25.15 13.24
C LEU A 15 0.74 -24.63 12.39
N ASN A 16 0.84 -25.01 11.11
CA ASN A 16 1.95 -24.68 10.22
C ASN A 16 1.58 -23.72 9.08
N ALA A 17 0.46 -23.00 9.18
CA ALA A 17 0.15 -21.94 8.23
C ALA A 17 1.10 -20.74 8.48
N GLU A 18 2.22 -20.69 7.76
CA GLU A 18 3.06 -19.49 7.74
C GLU A 18 2.25 -18.31 7.21
N LEU A 19 2.39 -17.15 7.87
CA LEU A 19 1.77 -15.92 7.39
C LEU A 19 2.22 -15.67 5.94
N THR A 20 1.29 -15.25 5.10
CA THR A 20 1.60 -14.77 3.77
C THR A 20 2.39 -13.46 3.83
N HIS A 21 3.05 -13.10 2.73
CA HIS A 21 3.70 -11.78 2.61
C HIS A 21 2.71 -10.63 2.80
N TYR A 22 1.47 -10.78 2.30
CA TYR A 22 0.42 -9.81 2.53
C TYR A 22 0.10 -9.66 4.03
N GLU A 23 -0.16 -10.76 4.74
CA GLU A 23 -0.49 -10.71 6.18
C GLU A 23 0.64 -10.13 7.03
N ARG A 24 1.90 -10.50 6.75
CA ARG A 24 3.06 -9.89 7.41
C ARG A 24 3.13 -8.38 7.15
N GLY A 25 2.92 -7.97 5.90
CA GLY A 25 2.88 -6.56 5.52
C GLY A 25 1.81 -5.79 6.29
N VAL A 26 0.61 -6.37 6.46
CA VAL A 26 -0.48 -5.75 7.23
C VAL A 26 -0.08 -5.56 8.69
N LEU A 27 0.47 -6.58 9.34
CA LEU A 27 0.92 -6.48 10.74
C LEU A 27 1.95 -5.36 10.93
N LEU A 28 2.94 -5.29 10.04
CA LEU A 28 3.95 -4.23 10.04
C LEU A 28 3.33 -2.85 9.79
N TYR A 29 2.42 -2.74 8.82
CA TYR A 29 1.74 -1.49 8.52
C TYR A 29 0.91 -0.96 9.70
N GLU A 30 0.22 -1.82 10.44
CA GLU A 30 -0.51 -1.40 11.65
C GLU A 30 0.43 -0.87 12.74
N GLN A 31 1.69 -1.32 12.75
CA GLN A 31 2.72 -0.86 13.67
C GLN A 31 3.59 0.29 13.10
N ARG A 32 3.30 0.80 11.90
CA ARG A 32 4.15 1.78 11.17
C ARG A 32 4.50 3.06 11.93
N ALA A 33 3.67 3.44 12.91
CA ALA A 33 3.88 4.64 13.73
C ALA A 33 4.61 4.35 15.05
N SER A 34 4.98 3.09 15.30
CA SER A 34 5.77 2.76 16.48
C SER A 34 7.12 3.45 16.38
N LYS A 35 7.54 4.11 17.47
CA LYS A 35 8.74 4.97 17.53
C LYS A 35 8.62 6.30 16.77
N ALA A 36 7.42 6.74 16.37
CA ALA A 36 7.23 8.08 15.82
C ALA A 36 7.41 9.15 16.90
N GLU A 37 8.01 10.28 16.51
CA GLU A 37 8.12 11.48 17.33
C GLU A 37 7.22 12.57 16.74
N GLY A 38 6.02 12.74 17.33
CA GLY A 38 5.00 13.64 16.79
C GLY A 38 4.55 13.23 15.39
N LEU A 39 4.72 14.12 14.41
CA LEU A 39 4.37 13.87 12.99
C LEU A 39 5.51 13.24 12.18
N ASN A 40 6.67 13.00 12.81
CA ASN A 40 7.82 12.39 12.16
C ASN A 40 7.85 10.90 12.51
N ALA A 41 7.57 10.06 11.52
CA ALA A 41 7.57 8.61 11.66
C ALA A 41 8.97 8.02 11.45
N ASN A 42 9.29 7.01 12.25
CA ASN A 42 10.46 6.17 12.00
C ASN A 42 10.24 5.33 10.71
N THR A 43 11.23 5.30 9.82
CA THR A 43 11.11 4.63 8.51
C THR A 43 11.19 3.10 8.59
N GLU A 44 11.80 2.54 9.63
CA GLU A 44 12.18 1.12 9.72
C GLU A 44 10.98 0.18 9.47
N ILE A 45 9.89 0.39 10.21
CA ILE A 45 8.74 -0.51 10.18
C ILE A 45 7.98 -0.38 8.86
N ILE A 46 7.82 0.86 8.36
CA ILE A 46 7.11 1.08 7.09
C ILE A 46 7.89 0.53 5.90
N ASP A 47 9.23 0.59 5.92
CA ASP A 47 10.07 0.01 4.87
C ASP A 47 9.99 -1.53 4.87
N GLN A 48 9.91 -2.15 6.05
CA GLN A 48 9.64 -3.59 6.16
C GLN A 48 8.25 -3.96 5.60
N ALA A 49 7.22 -3.16 5.91
CA ALA A 49 5.89 -3.36 5.37
C ALA A 49 5.89 -3.29 3.83
N ILE A 50 6.56 -2.28 3.26
CA ILE A 50 6.72 -2.13 1.80
C ILE A 50 7.39 -3.36 1.20
N ASN A 51 8.48 -3.86 1.81
CA ASN A 51 9.19 -5.03 1.31
C ASN A 51 8.29 -6.28 1.28
N GLU A 52 7.48 -6.50 2.30
CA GLU A 52 6.54 -7.61 2.34
C GLU A 52 5.42 -7.43 1.30
N PHE A 53 4.84 -6.24 1.18
CA PHE A 53 3.82 -5.99 0.15
C PHE A 53 4.37 -6.07 -1.27
N LEU A 54 5.63 -5.72 -1.54
CA LEU A 54 6.25 -5.91 -2.85
C LEU A 54 6.37 -7.40 -3.22
N LYS A 55 6.58 -8.28 -2.23
CA LYS A 55 6.57 -9.74 -2.44
C LYS A 55 5.14 -10.25 -2.64
N GLY A 56 4.20 -9.80 -1.81
CA GLY A 56 2.76 -10.10 -1.96
C GLY A 56 2.20 -9.64 -3.30
N TYR A 57 2.63 -8.48 -3.79
CA TYR A 57 2.23 -7.92 -5.08
C TYR A 57 2.64 -8.82 -6.27
N LYS A 58 3.73 -9.58 -6.13
CA LYS A 58 4.19 -10.53 -7.15
C LYS A 58 3.53 -11.92 -7.02
N THR A 59 2.67 -12.11 -6.02
CA THR A 59 2.05 -13.40 -5.70
C THR A 59 0.59 -13.40 -6.14
N SER A 60 0.22 -14.35 -7.00
CA SER A 60 -1.18 -14.51 -7.46
C SER A 60 -2.13 -14.66 -6.27
N GLY A 61 -3.28 -13.97 -6.32
CA GLY A 61 -4.28 -13.97 -5.24
C GLY A 61 -4.07 -12.91 -4.15
N SER A 62 -2.89 -12.29 -4.04
CA SER A 62 -2.66 -11.17 -3.11
C SER A 62 -2.18 -9.89 -3.77
N GLU A 63 -2.09 -9.87 -5.10
CA GLU A 63 -1.65 -8.74 -5.91
C GLU A 63 -2.44 -7.46 -5.59
N LEU A 64 -3.76 -7.47 -5.78
CA LEU A 64 -4.60 -6.29 -5.53
C LEU A 64 -4.49 -5.78 -4.09
N SER A 65 -4.66 -6.65 -3.10
CA SER A 65 -4.62 -6.26 -1.68
C SER A 65 -3.26 -5.70 -1.28
N SER A 66 -2.18 -6.30 -1.76
CA SER A 66 -0.81 -5.82 -1.52
C SER A 66 -0.56 -4.50 -2.23
N GLY A 67 -1.06 -4.34 -3.46
CA GLY A 67 -1.00 -3.10 -4.22
C GLY A 67 -1.71 -1.95 -3.51
N ILE A 68 -2.92 -2.17 -2.99
CA ILE A 68 -3.65 -1.17 -2.21
C ILE A 68 -2.84 -0.75 -0.97
N TYR A 69 -2.26 -1.70 -0.25
CA TYR A 69 -1.42 -1.38 0.90
C TYR A 69 -0.10 -0.68 0.52
N LEU A 70 0.49 -0.96 -0.65
CA LEU A 70 1.62 -0.19 -1.16
C LEU A 70 1.24 1.28 -1.39
N LEU A 71 0.05 1.56 -1.95
CA LEU A 71 -0.45 2.94 -2.07
C LEU A 71 -0.55 3.64 -0.71
N ARG A 72 -1.01 2.92 0.32
CA ARG A 72 -1.05 3.40 1.71
C ARG A 72 0.34 3.70 2.25
N CYS A 73 1.31 2.84 1.96
CA CYS A 73 2.69 3.00 2.40
C CYS A 73 3.36 4.19 1.73
N TYR A 74 3.20 4.37 0.42
CA TYR A 74 3.77 5.51 -0.30
C TYR A 74 3.18 6.84 0.17
N TYR A 75 1.87 6.90 0.39
CA TYR A 75 1.25 8.06 1.01
C TYR A 75 1.86 8.35 2.39
N TYR A 76 2.00 7.32 3.24
CA TYR A 76 2.57 7.47 4.58
C TYR A 76 4.03 7.94 4.55
N LYS A 77 4.86 7.36 3.67
CA LYS A 77 6.26 7.79 3.47
C LYS A 77 6.33 9.25 3.05
N GLY A 78 5.50 9.67 2.10
CA GLY A 78 5.44 11.06 1.65
C GLY A 78 4.96 12.04 2.72
N LYS A 79 4.00 11.66 3.57
CA LYS A 79 3.43 12.59 4.57
C LYS A 79 4.18 12.64 5.90
N PHE A 80 4.76 11.53 6.34
CA PHE A 80 5.26 11.38 7.71
C PHE A 80 6.74 10.97 7.80
N VAL A 81 7.39 10.59 6.70
CA VAL A 81 8.80 10.15 6.70
C VAL A 81 9.69 11.05 5.85
N ALA A 82 9.18 11.60 4.75
CA ALA A 82 9.95 12.46 3.86
C ALA A 82 10.40 13.76 4.56
N GLU A 83 11.71 14.00 4.54
CA GLU A 83 12.34 15.15 5.19
C GLU A 83 12.33 16.41 4.32
N ASP A 84 12.14 16.25 3.01
CA ASP A 84 12.19 17.32 2.02
C ASP A 84 11.19 17.06 0.88
N ASP A 85 10.94 18.09 0.08
CA ASP A 85 9.98 18.01 -1.02
C ASP A 85 10.43 17.07 -2.14
N GLN A 86 11.72 16.83 -2.33
CA GLN A 86 12.19 15.87 -3.34
C GLN A 86 11.79 14.44 -2.94
N LYS A 87 12.03 14.05 -1.69
CA LYS A 87 11.59 12.75 -1.16
C LYS A 87 10.07 12.60 -1.20
N LYS A 88 9.32 13.67 -0.88
CA LYS A 88 7.84 13.65 -1.00
C LYS A 88 7.41 13.34 -2.43
N LYS A 89 8.01 14.02 -3.41
CA LYS A 89 7.74 13.80 -4.84
C LYS A 89 8.04 12.36 -5.24
N ASP A 90 9.16 11.81 -4.81
CA ASP A 90 9.55 10.42 -5.12
C ASP A 90 8.53 9.40 -4.61
N PHE A 91 8.02 9.57 -3.38
CA PHE A 91 6.99 8.68 -2.84
C PHE A 91 5.63 8.88 -3.49
N PHE A 92 5.17 10.11 -3.69
CA PHE A 92 3.88 10.36 -4.32
C PHE A 92 3.87 10.00 -5.81
N ASN A 93 5.01 10.06 -6.51
CA ASN A 93 5.15 9.52 -7.86
C ASN A 93 4.97 8.00 -7.89
N GLN A 94 5.56 7.28 -6.93
CA GLN A 94 5.36 5.83 -6.81
C GLN A 94 3.88 5.50 -6.56
N GLY A 95 3.24 6.24 -5.66
CA GLY A 95 1.81 6.10 -5.38
C GLY A 95 0.92 6.41 -6.60
N LYS A 96 1.21 7.49 -7.34
CA LYS A 96 0.49 7.86 -8.56
C LYS A 96 0.62 6.78 -9.63
N ALA A 97 1.84 6.36 -9.95
CA ALA A 97 2.09 5.37 -11.00
C ALA A 97 1.48 4.00 -10.66
N LEU A 98 1.62 3.55 -9.40
CA LEU A 98 0.99 2.30 -8.98
C LEU A 98 -0.54 2.41 -9.00
N GLY A 99 -1.09 3.54 -8.58
CA GLY A 99 -2.54 3.76 -8.51
C GLY A 99 -3.17 3.73 -9.90
N GLU A 100 -2.56 4.41 -10.87
CA GLU A 100 -2.95 4.37 -12.29
C GLU A 100 -3.00 2.94 -12.81
N LYS A 101 -1.96 2.15 -12.55
CA LYS A 101 -1.91 0.74 -12.95
C LYS A 101 -3.01 -0.10 -12.29
N LEU A 102 -3.24 0.09 -10.98
CA LEU A 102 -4.20 -0.73 -10.23
C LEU A 102 -5.65 -0.47 -10.67
N ILE A 103 -6.02 0.78 -10.95
CA ILE A 103 -7.38 1.08 -11.41
C ILE A 103 -7.65 0.57 -12.83
N GLU A 104 -6.62 0.45 -13.67
CA GLU A 104 -6.73 -0.16 -15.00
C GLU A 104 -6.90 -1.68 -14.90
N LEU A 105 -6.11 -2.34 -14.06
CA LEU A 105 -6.16 -3.79 -13.88
C LEU A 105 -7.36 -4.27 -13.07
N TYR A 106 -7.84 -3.44 -12.14
CA TYR A 106 -8.91 -3.77 -11.19
C TYR A 106 -9.98 -2.67 -11.15
N PRO A 107 -10.78 -2.50 -12.22
CA PRO A 107 -11.72 -1.39 -12.36
C PRO A 107 -12.87 -1.39 -11.34
N GLU A 108 -13.10 -2.50 -10.64
CA GLU A 108 -14.13 -2.61 -9.58
C GLU A 108 -13.54 -2.39 -8.17
N ALA A 109 -12.22 -2.19 -8.05
CA ALA A 109 -11.56 -2.11 -6.75
C ALA A 109 -11.62 -0.70 -6.16
N ALA A 110 -12.72 -0.37 -5.48
CA ALA A 110 -12.92 0.93 -4.83
C ALA A 110 -11.74 1.37 -3.94
N GLY A 111 -11.09 0.41 -3.25
CA GLY A 111 -9.89 0.69 -2.46
C GLY A 111 -8.68 1.17 -3.26
N ALA A 112 -8.51 0.69 -4.50
CA ALA A 112 -7.45 1.14 -5.40
C ALA A 112 -7.71 2.58 -5.87
N TYR A 113 -8.95 2.89 -6.27
CA TYR A 113 -9.35 4.25 -6.64
C TYR A 113 -9.17 5.23 -5.49
N TYR A 114 -9.65 4.89 -4.29
CA TYR A 114 -9.51 5.76 -3.12
C TYR A 114 -8.05 6.10 -2.84
N TRP A 115 -7.17 5.08 -2.72
CA TRP A 115 -5.78 5.32 -2.39
C TRP A 115 -4.96 5.90 -3.54
N TYR A 116 -5.37 5.68 -4.80
CA TYR A 116 -4.81 6.40 -5.95
C TYR A 116 -5.09 7.90 -5.82
N LEU A 117 -6.35 8.28 -5.59
CA LEU A 117 -6.74 9.69 -5.47
C LEU A 117 -6.06 10.39 -4.28
N VAL A 118 -5.88 9.70 -3.16
CA VAL A 118 -5.13 10.21 -2.00
C VAL A 118 -3.67 10.53 -2.36
N ASN A 119 -3.00 9.62 -3.08
CA ASN A 119 -1.64 9.86 -3.56
C ASN A 119 -1.60 10.97 -4.62
N LEU A 120 -2.57 11.00 -5.54
CA LEU A 120 -2.65 12.00 -6.61
C LEU A 120 -2.89 13.42 -6.07
N GLY A 121 -3.75 13.57 -5.05
CA GLY A 121 -3.96 14.84 -4.37
C GLY A 121 -2.69 15.31 -3.65
N SER A 122 -2.00 14.40 -2.96
CA SER A 122 -0.73 14.72 -2.29
C SER A 122 0.39 15.05 -3.28
N TRP A 123 0.41 14.38 -4.43
CA TRP A 123 1.29 14.69 -5.54
C TRP A 123 1.04 16.13 -6.04
N ALA A 124 -0.23 16.49 -6.28
CA ALA A 124 -0.60 17.83 -6.75
C ALA A 124 -0.25 18.93 -5.74
N GLU A 125 -0.36 18.65 -4.43
CA GLU A 125 0.03 19.56 -3.35
C GLU A 125 1.53 19.91 -3.42
N VAL A 126 2.40 18.93 -3.67
CA VAL A 126 3.86 19.12 -3.68
C VAL A 126 4.38 19.63 -5.03
N TYR A 127 3.75 19.23 -6.14
CA TYR A 127 4.13 19.67 -7.49
C TYR A 127 3.52 21.02 -7.90
N GLY A 128 2.48 21.46 -7.19
CA GLY A 128 1.79 22.72 -7.41
C GLY A 128 0.69 22.66 -8.48
N ILE A 129 -0.19 23.66 -8.43
CA ILE A 129 -1.43 23.75 -9.21
C ILE A 129 -1.17 23.72 -10.72
N LEU A 130 -0.13 24.40 -11.22
CA LEU A 130 0.17 24.45 -12.65
C LEU A 130 0.58 23.08 -13.20
N SER A 131 1.40 22.34 -12.46
CA SER A 131 1.81 20.97 -12.81
C SER A 131 0.61 20.04 -12.80
N ALA A 132 -0.23 20.13 -11.76
CA ALA A 132 -1.45 19.34 -11.64
C ALA A 132 -2.47 19.62 -12.76
N ALA A 133 -2.60 20.88 -13.18
CA ALA A 133 -3.45 21.25 -14.30
C ALA A 133 -2.91 20.69 -15.63
N LYS A 134 -1.60 20.78 -15.87
CA LYS A 134 -0.95 20.23 -17.07
C LYS A 134 -1.11 18.72 -17.19
N GLU A 135 -1.02 18.00 -16.07
CA GLU A 135 -1.25 16.54 -16.05
C GLU A 135 -2.73 16.15 -16.03
N GLY A 136 -3.65 17.12 -16.04
CA GLY A 136 -5.08 16.82 -16.08
C GLY A 136 -5.62 16.15 -14.82
N VAL A 137 -4.97 16.36 -13.65
CA VAL A 137 -5.34 15.74 -12.37
C VAL A 137 -6.83 15.90 -12.07
N ALA A 138 -7.38 17.11 -12.25
CA ALA A 138 -8.80 17.37 -12.02
C ALA A 138 -9.73 16.55 -12.94
N ASN A 139 -9.33 16.30 -14.18
CA ASN A 139 -10.09 15.45 -15.09
C ASN A 139 -10.03 13.98 -14.65
N THR A 140 -8.87 13.51 -14.21
CA THR A 140 -8.73 12.15 -13.67
C THR A 140 -9.59 11.97 -12.43
N MET A 141 -9.54 12.89 -11.47
CA MET A 141 -10.38 12.84 -10.27
C MET A 141 -11.87 12.79 -10.64
N ARG A 142 -12.32 13.67 -11.55
CA ARG A 142 -13.71 13.69 -12.02
C ARG A 142 -14.14 12.38 -12.68
N LYS A 143 -13.27 11.77 -13.51
CA LYS A 143 -13.57 10.48 -14.16
C LYS A 143 -13.67 9.32 -13.18
N VAL A 144 -12.95 9.37 -12.06
CA VAL A 144 -13.01 8.33 -11.03
C VAL A 144 -14.32 8.43 -10.21
N PHE A 145 -14.90 9.63 -10.09
CA PHE A 145 -16.11 9.85 -9.29
C PHE A 145 -17.44 9.67 -10.05
N ASN A 146 -17.42 9.56 -11.39
CA ASN A 146 -18.63 9.43 -12.22
C ASN A 146 -18.61 8.11 -12.99
#